data_AF-Q6L1K0-F1
#
_entry.id   AF-Q6L1K0-F1
#
_cell.length_a   1.000
_cell.length_b   1.000
_cell.length_c   1.000
_cell.angle_alpha   90.00
_cell.angle_beta   90.00
_cell.angle_gamma   90.00
#
_symmetry.space_group_name_H-M   'P 1'
#
loop_
_entity.id
_entity.type
_entity.pdbx_description
1 polymer ?
#
loop_
_entity_poly.entity_id
_entity_poly.type
_entity_poly.pdbx_seq_one_letter_code
_entity_poly.pdbx_strand_id
1 'polypeptide(L)'
;MNQYIKKNRGLFSIIFSVLLGAGVFTLSIYVPYAVYLVILLPVFIFLIMHFLGLYKLRQRLLAGAIIIILITMIFGGIYTNYIYTLGGTEKANINGTEVETIIVPYSGYTGLHNITALTSYNGSLNNSYLEIISETSNCRFNITYNSSNAISIDGMRGMYYTVNLPRGLYYVVYKVNKNYYIDSVGPVNTSESSLYTYATYAILIKYLLIVIVLYLIGVFFASYIQRSAKRNDINKDR
;
A
#
# COMPACT_ATOMS: atom_id res chain seq x y z
N MET A 1 -9.25 28.89 -22.67
CA MET A 1 -8.58 27.57 -22.73
C MET A 1 -7.73 27.50 -24.00
N ASN A 2 -6.41 27.33 -23.86
CA ASN A 2 -5.44 27.35 -24.96
C ASN A 2 -5.80 26.32 -26.06
N GLN A 3 -5.68 26.67 -27.35
CA GLN A 3 -6.05 25.81 -28.48
C GLN A 3 -5.35 24.45 -28.43
N TYR A 4 -4.11 24.41 -27.94
CA TYR A 4 -3.34 23.18 -27.78
C TYR A 4 -3.97 22.19 -26.78
N ILE A 5 -4.51 22.70 -25.67
CA ILE A 5 -5.18 21.89 -24.64
C ILE A 5 -6.51 21.36 -25.20
N LYS A 6 -7.23 22.16 -25.98
CA LYS A 6 -8.49 21.73 -26.61
C LYS A 6 -8.28 20.59 -27.61
N LYS A 7 -7.19 20.62 -28.37
CA LYS A 7 -6.79 19.56 -29.31
C LYS A 7 -6.42 18.25 -28.61
N ASN A 8 -5.70 18.34 -27.47
CA ASN A 8 -5.14 17.18 -26.77
C ASN A 8 -5.84 16.83 -25.43
N ARG A 9 -7.08 17.29 -25.23
CA ARG A 9 -7.83 17.15 -23.97
C ARG A 9 -7.88 15.72 -23.39
N GLY A 10 -7.91 14.71 -24.26
CA GLY A 10 -7.86 13.29 -23.85
C GLY A 10 -6.56 12.95 -23.13
N LEU A 11 -5.43 13.25 -23.78
CA LEU A 11 -4.10 13.02 -23.23
C LEU A 11 -3.88 13.82 -21.93
N PHE A 12 -4.25 15.10 -21.91
CA PHE A 12 -4.14 15.93 -20.71
C PHE A 12 -4.94 15.35 -19.54
N SER A 13 -6.15 14.86 -19.78
CA SER A 13 -6.97 14.26 -18.71
C SER A 13 -6.29 13.04 -18.07
N ILE A 14 -5.62 12.23 -18.89
CA ILE A 14 -4.91 11.04 -18.42
C ILE A 14 -3.70 11.49 -17.59
N ILE A 15 -2.86 12.38 -18.14
CA ILE A 15 -1.64 12.85 -17.46
C ILE A 15 -1.97 13.49 -16.11
N PHE A 16 -2.91 14.44 -16.07
CA PHE A 16 -3.27 15.11 -14.81
C PHE A 16 -3.86 14.14 -13.79
N SER A 17 -4.71 13.21 -14.23
CA SER A 17 -5.30 12.22 -13.34
C SER A 17 -4.26 11.26 -12.77
N VAL A 18 -3.30 10.83 -13.60
CA VAL A 18 -2.20 9.94 -13.18
C VAL A 18 -1.28 10.67 -12.20
N LEU A 19 -0.91 11.92 -12.47
CA LEU A 19 -0.06 12.71 -11.57
C LEU A 19 -0.75 12.97 -10.23
N LEU A 20 -2.03 13.33 -10.23
CA LEU A 20 -2.80 13.51 -9.00
C LEU A 20 -2.92 12.19 -8.23
N GLY A 21 -3.20 11.09 -8.94
CA GLY A 21 -3.22 9.74 -8.38
C GLY A 21 -1.93 9.37 -7.70
N ALA A 22 -0.81 9.51 -8.40
CA ALA A 22 0.52 9.25 -7.86
C ALA A 22 0.80 10.11 -6.62
N GLY A 23 0.49 11.40 -6.67
CA GLY A 23 0.67 12.31 -5.52
C GLY A 23 -0.14 11.90 -4.29
N VAL A 24 -1.42 11.56 -4.46
CA VAL A 24 -2.29 11.09 -3.37
C VAL A 24 -1.76 9.79 -2.76
N PHE A 25 -1.32 8.86 -3.60
CA PHE A 25 -0.77 7.59 -3.14
C PHE A 25 0.57 7.75 -2.41
N THR A 26 1.49 8.56 -2.93
CA THR A 26 2.73 8.90 -2.22
C THR A 26 2.43 9.53 -0.87
N LEU A 27 1.50 10.48 -0.80
CA LEU A 27 1.09 11.10 0.45
C LEU A 27 0.53 10.08 1.45
N SER A 28 -0.22 9.08 0.97
CA SER A 28 -0.80 8.01 1.80
C SER A 28 0.22 7.09 2.47
N ILE A 29 1.44 7.00 1.93
CA ILE A 29 2.53 6.23 2.56
C ILE A 29 3.04 6.95 3.81
N TYR A 30 3.15 8.29 3.76
CA TYR A 30 3.78 9.07 4.83
C TYR A 30 2.78 9.63 5.84
N VAL A 31 1.49 9.70 5.49
CA VAL A 31 0.44 10.28 6.34
C VAL A 31 -0.65 9.23 6.61
N PRO A 32 -0.78 8.70 7.84
CA PRO A 32 -1.67 7.58 8.16
C PRO A 32 -3.13 7.78 7.73
N TYR A 33 -3.65 9.00 7.81
CA TYR A 33 -5.02 9.31 7.44
C TYR A 33 -5.19 9.69 5.96
N ALA A 34 -4.11 9.89 5.21
CA ALA A 34 -4.21 10.23 3.79
C ALA A 34 -4.65 9.03 2.92
N VAL A 35 -4.67 7.81 3.46
CA VAL A 35 -5.24 6.64 2.78
C VAL A 35 -6.70 6.84 2.38
N TYR A 36 -7.47 7.65 3.14
CA TYR A 36 -8.86 7.95 2.79
C TYR A 36 -8.99 8.80 1.51
N LEU A 37 -7.95 9.55 1.13
CA LEU A 37 -7.95 10.30 -0.13
C LEU A 37 -7.92 9.38 -1.36
N VAL A 38 -7.38 8.16 -1.22
CA VAL A 38 -7.38 7.15 -2.28
C VAL A 38 -8.82 6.79 -2.68
N ILE A 39 -9.74 6.76 -1.72
CA ILE A 39 -11.17 6.47 -1.96
C ILE A 39 -11.83 7.58 -2.80
N LEU A 40 -11.33 8.81 -2.70
CA LEU A 40 -11.82 9.96 -3.47
C LEU A 40 -11.24 10.06 -4.88
N LEU A 41 -10.22 9.27 -5.22
CA LEU A 41 -9.58 9.30 -6.56
C LEU A 41 -10.58 9.14 -7.71
N PRO A 42 -11.53 8.19 -7.69
CA PRO A 42 -12.56 8.08 -8.73
C PRO A 42 -13.31 9.39 -8.99
N VAL A 43 -13.62 10.13 -7.93
CA VAL A 43 -14.35 11.41 -8.00
C VAL A 43 -13.47 12.48 -8.64
N PHE A 44 -12.21 12.61 -8.21
CA PHE A 44 -11.27 13.57 -8.81
C PHE A 44 -10.99 13.26 -10.28
N ILE A 45 -10.75 11.99 -10.62
CA ILE A 45 -10.55 11.52 -11.99
C ILE A 45 -11.76 11.87 -12.86
N PHE A 46 -12.98 11.66 -12.34
CA PHE A 46 -14.20 12.04 -13.00
C PHE A 46 -14.31 13.56 -13.21
N LEU A 47 -14.03 14.37 -12.19
CA LEU A 47 -14.08 15.83 -12.26
C LEU A 47 -13.06 16.39 -13.27
N ILE A 48 -11.84 15.84 -13.31
CA ILE A 48 -10.81 16.21 -14.29
C ILE A 48 -11.31 15.93 -15.72
N MET A 49 -11.86 14.73 -15.96
CA MET A 49 -12.43 14.40 -17.26
C MET A 49 -13.60 15.32 -17.63
N HIS A 50 -14.45 15.67 -16.67
CA HIS A 50 -15.55 16.60 -16.88
C HIS A 50 -15.05 17.99 -17.27
N PHE A 51 -14.12 18.55 -16.49
CA PHE A 51 -13.56 19.88 -16.72
C PHE A 51 -12.84 20.01 -18.07
N LEU A 52 -12.16 18.94 -18.50
CA LEU A 52 -11.49 18.88 -19.80
C LEU A 52 -12.42 18.55 -20.98
N GLY A 53 -13.73 18.42 -20.71
CA GLY A 53 -14.76 18.27 -21.74
C GLY A 53 -14.88 16.87 -22.34
N LEU A 54 -14.44 15.84 -21.62
CA LEU A 54 -14.69 14.45 -21.97
C LEU A 54 -16.04 14.02 -21.42
N TYR A 55 -17.11 14.28 -22.18
CA TYR A 55 -18.49 14.01 -21.74
C TYR A 55 -19.03 12.65 -22.18
N LYS A 56 -18.45 12.05 -23.22
CA LYS A 56 -18.98 10.82 -23.80
C LYS A 56 -18.70 9.63 -22.87
N LEU A 57 -19.73 8.85 -22.56
CA LEU A 57 -19.66 7.64 -21.72
C LEU A 57 -18.50 6.71 -22.13
N ARG A 58 -18.43 6.31 -23.40
CA ARG A 58 -17.39 5.42 -23.92
C ARG A 58 -15.97 5.96 -23.71
N GLN A 59 -15.78 7.27 -23.86
CA GLN A 59 -14.47 7.90 -23.66
C GLN A 59 -14.08 7.92 -22.19
N ARG A 60 -15.03 8.21 -21.29
CA ARG A 60 -14.81 8.16 -19.84
C ARG A 60 -14.41 6.76 -19.41
N LEU A 61 -15.19 5.74 -19.77
CA LEU A 61 -14.90 4.36 -19.39
C LEU A 61 -13.50 3.90 -19.84
N LEU A 62 -13.13 4.16 -21.10
CA LEU A 62 -11.80 3.78 -21.61
C LEU A 62 -10.67 4.59 -20.96
N ALA A 63 -10.81 5.91 -20.86
CA ALA A 63 -9.78 6.75 -20.24
C ALA A 63 -9.63 6.44 -18.74
N GLY A 64 -10.74 6.24 -18.03
CA GLY A 64 -10.75 5.87 -16.62
C GLY A 64 -10.07 4.53 -16.36
N ALA A 65 -10.35 3.52 -17.18
CA ALA A 65 -9.67 2.22 -17.08
C ALA A 65 -8.15 2.36 -17.26
N ILE A 66 -7.71 3.11 -18.28
CA ILE A 66 -6.28 3.37 -18.52
C ILE A 66 -5.65 4.10 -17.32
N ILE A 67 -6.31 5.14 -16.81
CA ILE A 67 -5.84 5.92 -15.66
C ILE A 67 -5.67 5.04 -14.43
N ILE A 68 -6.65 4.20 -14.10
CA ILE A 68 -6.60 3.30 -12.94
C ILE A 68 -5.43 2.33 -13.07
N ILE A 69 -5.26 1.67 -14.23
CA ILE A 69 -4.14 0.75 -14.47
C ILE A 69 -2.79 1.46 -14.26
N LEU A 70 -2.61 2.63 -14.86
CA LEU A 70 -1.36 3.38 -14.77
C LEU A 70 -1.06 3.80 -13.32
N ILE A 71 -2.06 4.30 -12.59
CA ILE A 71 -1.89 4.69 -11.19
C ILE A 71 -1.49 3.48 -10.35
N THR A 72 -2.12 2.32 -10.53
CA THR A 72 -1.78 1.10 -9.79
C THR A 72 -0.36 0.62 -10.07
N MET A 73 0.08 0.68 -11.34
CA MET A 73 1.47 0.33 -11.72
C MET A 73 2.49 1.26 -11.07
N ILE A 74 2.24 2.57 -11.09
CA ILE A 74 3.13 3.56 -10.48
C ILE A 74 3.16 3.38 -8.97
N PHE A 75 2.00 3.23 -8.33
CA PHE A 75 1.93 3.07 -6.88
C PHE A 75 2.61 1.78 -6.40
N GLY A 76 2.44 0.66 -7.11
CA GLY A 76 3.19 -0.57 -6.79
C GLY A 76 4.72 -0.37 -6.85
N GLY A 77 5.20 0.50 -7.74
CA GLY A 77 6.61 0.87 -7.84
C GLY A 77 7.07 1.69 -6.64
N ILE A 78 6.33 2.75 -6.31
CA ILE A 78 6.64 3.62 -5.16
C ILE A 78 6.60 2.82 -3.85
N TYR A 79 5.57 1.99 -3.66
CA TYR A 79 5.42 1.17 -2.46
C TYR A 79 6.52 0.12 -2.34
N THR A 80 6.90 -0.54 -3.44
CA THR A 80 8.01 -1.50 -3.45
C THR A 80 9.32 -0.84 -3.07
N ASN A 81 9.61 0.32 -3.65
CA ASN A 81 10.81 1.07 -3.33
C ASN A 81 10.81 1.48 -1.83
N TYR A 82 9.68 1.98 -1.32
CA TYR A 82 9.53 2.30 0.09
C TYR A 82 9.86 1.10 1.00
N ILE A 83 9.29 -0.08 0.72
CA ILE A 83 9.58 -1.30 1.50
C ILE A 83 11.08 -1.64 1.46
N TYR A 84 11.71 -1.62 0.28
CA TYR A 84 13.16 -1.89 0.15
C TYR A 84 14.01 -0.90 0.96
N THR A 85 13.59 0.36 1.08
CA THR A 85 14.34 1.40 1.80
C THR A 85 14.21 1.35 3.32
N LEU A 86 13.25 0.61 3.89
CA LEU A 86 13.08 0.50 5.35
C LEU A 86 14.28 -0.17 6.04
N GLY A 87 15.10 -0.92 5.30
CA GLY A 87 16.37 -1.44 5.80
C GLY A 87 16.24 -2.50 6.90
N GLY A 88 15.03 -2.96 7.19
CA GLY A 88 14.76 -4.04 8.16
C GLY A 88 14.80 -3.63 9.61
N THR A 89 14.83 -2.34 9.92
CA THR A 89 14.78 -1.84 11.29
C THR A 89 13.50 -1.07 11.53
N GLU A 90 12.69 -1.52 12.47
CA GLU A 90 11.47 -0.85 12.90
C GLU A 90 11.51 -0.62 14.40
N LYS A 91 11.08 0.57 14.84
CA LYS A 91 11.08 1.00 16.24
C LYS A 91 9.72 1.57 16.61
N ALA A 92 9.23 1.20 17.78
CA ALA A 92 8.02 1.74 18.36
C ALA A 92 8.21 2.02 19.85
N ASN A 93 7.56 3.07 20.34
CA ASN A 93 7.43 3.33 21.77
C ASN A 93 5.96 3.16 22.16
N ILE A 94 5.68 2.14 22.97
CA ILE A 94 4.33 1.74 23.37
C ILE A 94 4.23 1.93 24.89
N ASN A 95 3.54 2.98 25.31
CA ASN A 95 3.36 3.32 26.73
C ASN A 95 4.69 3.42 27.51
N GLY A 96 5.73 4.02 26.91
CA GLY A 96 7.05 4.15 27.51
C GLY A 96 7.95 2.92 27.40
N THR A 97 7.45 1.83 26.80
CA THR A 97 8.26 0.66 26.45
C THR A 97 8.71 0.77 25.00
N GLU A 98 10.03 0.81 24.80
CA GLU A 98 10.63 0.75 23.48
C GLU A 98 10.64 -0.70 23.01
N VAL A 99 10.27 -0.90 21.76
CA VAL A 99 10.28 -2.19 21.08
C VAL A 99 10.92 -1.97 19.71
N GLU A 100 11.87 -2.82 19.37
CA GLU A 100 12.63 -2.74 18.12
C GLU A 100 12.71 -4.11 17.47
N THR A 101 12.63 -4.15 16.15
CA THR A 101 12.94 -5.33 15.35
C THR A 101 13.98 -4.98 14.31
N ILE A 102 15.00 -5.81 14.17
CA ILE A 102 16.12 -5.65 13.24
C ILE A 102 16.23 -6.94 12.41
N ILE A 103 16.27 -6.81 11.09
CA ILE A 103 16.27 -7.93 10.16
C ILE A 103 17.47 -7.82 9.21
N VAL A 104 18.38 -8.81 9.25
CA VAL A 104 19.63 -8.81 8.49
C VAL A 104 19.92 -10.17 7.82
N PRO A 105 20.17 -10.23 6.51
CA PRO A 105 19.95 -9.17 5.54
C PRO A 105 18.46 -8.87 5.41
N TYR A 106 18.09 -7.62 5.18
CA TYR A 106 16.69 -7.26 4.96
C TYR A 106 16.16 -7.83 3.64
N SER A 107 16.99 -7.76 2.60
CA SER A 107 16.70 -8.29 1.28
C SER A 107 17.87 -9.14 0.77
N GLY A 108 17.58 -10.17 -0.02
CA GLY A 108 18.60 -11.05 -0.59
C GLY A 108 18.04 -12.35 -1.15
N TYR A 109 18.93 -13.20 -1.69
CA TYR A 109 18.57 -14.49 -2.29
C TYR A 109 18.98 -15.70 -1.44
N THR A 110 19.63 -15.47 -0.30
CA THR A 110 20.30 -16.52 0.48
C THR A 110 19.35 -17.33 1.36
N GLY A 111 18.10 -16.92 1.51
CA GLY A 111 17.09 -17.57 2.39
C GLY A 111 17.38 -17.46 3.88
N LEU A 112 18.64 -17.38 4.27
CA LEU A 112 19.08 -17.19 5.65
C LEU A 112 18.93 -15.72 6.08
N HIS A 113 18.14 -15.50 7.12
CA HIS A 113 17.93 -14.20 7.74
C HIS A 113 18.14 -14.29 9.26
N ASN A 114 18.76 -13.26 9.81
CA ASN A 114 18.89 -13.04 11.23
C ASN A 114 17.86 -11.98 11.65
N ILE A 115 16.99 -12.35 12.58
CA ILE A 115 15.97 -11.47 13.11
C ILE A 115 16.26 -11.27 14.59
N THR A 116 16.50 -10.02 14.96
CA THR A 116 16.69 -9.57 16.33
C THR A 116 15.47 -8.78 16.74
N ALA A 117 14.86 -9.13 17.87
CA ALA A 117 13.75 -8.37 18.42
C ALA A 117 14.11 -7.94 19.83
N LEU A 118 14.13 -6.63 20.09
CA LEU A 118 14.59 -6.00 21.33
C LEU A 118 13.44 -5.24 22.00
N THR A 119 13.51 -5.11 23.32
CA THR A 119 12.59 -4.29 24.09
C THR A 119 13.25 -3.73 25.35
N SER A 120 12.83 -2.53 25.77
CA SER A 120 13.15 -1.96 27.08
C SER A 120 12.19 -2.40 28.19
N TYR A 121 11.31 -3.39 27.92
CA TYR A 121 10.37 -3.90 28.91
C TYR A 121 11.08 -4.53 30.11
N ASN A 122 10.81 -4.01 31.30
CA ASN A 122 11.46 -4.43 32.56
C ASN A 122 10.81 -5.68 33.20
N GLY A 123 9.68 -6.15 32.70
CA GLY A 123 8.99 -7.34 33.21
C GLY A 123 9.53 -8.67 32.64
N SER A 124 8.82 -9.76 32.92
CA SER A 124 9.18 -11.08 32.40
C SER A 124 8.89 -11.20 30.91
N LEU A 125 9.84 -11.77 30.15
CA LEU A 125 9.72 -12.06 28.72
C LEU A 125 9.24 -13.48 28.43
N ASN A 126 8.91 -14.29 29.44
CA ASN A 126 8.58 -15.71 29.25
C ASN A 126 7.36 -15.97 28.35
N ASN A 127 6.47 -14.97 28.21
CA ASN A 127 5.30 -15.03 27.34
C ASN A 127 5.48 -14.25 26.02
N SER A 128 6.70 -13.77 25.75
CA SER A 128 7.02 -13.05 24.52
C SER A 128 7.26 -14.04 23.38
N TYR A 129 6.92 -13.63 22.17
CA TYR A 129 7.16 -14.45 20.98
C TYR A 129 7.37 -13.59 19.74
N LEU A 130 8.10 -14.15 18.79
CA LEU A 130 8.29 -13.65 17.45
C LEU A 130 7.48 -14.53 16.50
N GLU A 131 6.65 -13.90 15.68
CA GLU A 131 5.88 -14.57 14.63
C GLU A 131 6.36 -14.04 13.28
N ILE A 132 6.69 -14.96 12.36
CA ILE A 132 7.15 -14.65 11.00
C ILE A 132 6.13 -15.24 10.05
N ILE A 133 5.43 -14.40 9.29
CA ILE A 133 4.29 -14.81 8.46
C ILE A 133 4.53 -14.40 7.02
N SER A 134 4.20 -15.28 6.08
CA SER A 134 4.15 -14.95 4.67
C SER A 134 2.89 -15.52 4.05
N GLU A 135 2.02 -14.63 3.56
CA GLU A 135 0.87 -15.02 2.74
C GLU A 135 1.31 -15.56 1.38
N THR A 136 2.41 -15.03 0.83
CA THR A 136 2.91 -15.45 -0.50
C THR A 136 3.46 -16.88 -0.51
N SER A 137 4.10 -17.31 0.58
CA SER A 137 4.68 -18.65 0.69
C SER A 137 3.86 -19.60 1.59
N ASN A 138 2.71 -19.15 2.10
CA ASN A 138 1.89 -19.85 3.11
C ASN A 138 2.73 -20.36 4.29
N CYS A 139 3.68 -19.55 4.73
CA CYS A 139 4.64 -19.92 5.75
C CYS A 139 4.36 -19.16 7.04
N ARG A 140 4.41 -19.86 8.18
CA ARG A 140 4.28 -19.26 9.51
C ARG A 140 5.26 -19.92 10.47
N PHE A 141 6.10 -19.12 11.09
CA PHE A 141 6.98 -19.54 12.18
C PHE A 141 6.60 -18.81 13.46
N ASN A 142 6.36 -19.58 14.52
CA ASN A 142 6.09 -19.04 15.85
C ASN A 142 7.23 -19.44 16.77
N ILE A 143 7.90 -18.43 17.30
CA ILE A 143 9.15 -18.58 18.01
C ILE A 143 8.98 -17.96 19.39
N THR A 144 8.85 -18.80 20.41
CA THR A 144 8.68 -18.37 21.81
C THR A 144 10.02 -17.96 22.41
N TYR A 145 10.02 -16.93 23.26
CA TYR A 145 11.19 -16.56 24.03
C TYR A 145 11.77 -17.72 24.83
N ASN A 146 13.09 -17.87 24.79
CA ASN A 146 13.83 -18.83 25.61
C ASN A 146 15.18 -18.20 26.02
N SER A 147 15.68 -18.53 27.21
CA SER A 147 16.97 -18.04 27.69
C SER A 147 18.14 -18.38 26.77
N SER A 148 18.04 -19.45 25.98
CA SER A 148 19.07 -19.86 25.01
C SER A 148 19.23 -18.93 23.80
N ASN A 149 18.22 -18.10 23.50
CA ASN A 149 18.25 -17.11 22.42
C ASN A 149 18.10 -15.68 22.93
N ALA A 150 18.21 -15.50 24.25
CA ALA A 150 18.14 -14.19 24.87
C ALA A 150 19.38 -13.37 24.48
N ILE A 151 19.15 -12.12 24.11
CA ILE A 151 20.20 -11.16 23.80
C ILE A 151 19.94 -9.85 24.54
N SER A 152 21.00 -9.10 24.84
CA SER A 152 20.91 -7.75 25.37
C SER A 152 21.87 -6.83 24.63
N ILE A 153 21.35 -5.68 24.16
CA ILE A 153 22.05 -4.67 23.37
C ILE A 153 21.60 -3.32 23.92
N ASP A 154 22.55 -2.43 24.26
CA ASP A 154 22.29 -1.06 24.72
C ASP A 154 21.22 -0.94 25.83
N GLY A 155 21.22 -1.88 26.77
CA GLY A 155 20.27 -1.92 27.89
C GLY A 155 18.88 -2.48 27.54
N MET A 156 18.60 -2.72 26.26
CA MET A 156 17.43 -3.48 25.83
C MET A 156 17.71 -4.98 25.90
N ARG A 157 16.64 -5.76 26.05
CA ARG A 157 16.67 -7.22 26.12
C ARG A 157 15.68 -7.80 25.14
N GLY A 158 15.96 -9.00 24.64
CA GLY A 158 15.09 -9.59 23.65
C GLY A 158 15.62 -10.91 23.13
N MET A 159 15.38 -11.18 21.86
CA MET A 159 15.67 -12.45 21.23
C MET A 159 16.39 -12.31 19.90
N TYR A 160 17.28 -13.24 19.61
CA TYR A 160 18.00 -13.35 18.34
C TYR A 160 17.71 -14.71 17.70
N TYR A 161 17.31 -14.70 16.43
CA TYR A 161 17.00 -15.93 15.69
C TYR A 161 17.53 -15.89 14.27
N THR A 162 18.23 -16.96 13.90
CA THR A 162 18.59 -17.26 12.50
C THR A 162 17.54 -18.21 11.94
N VAL A 163 16.92 -17.83 10.83
CA VAL A 163 15.89 -18.61 10.14
C VAL A 163 16.22 -18.74 8.66
N ASN A 164 15.96 -19.91 8.09
CA ASN A 164 16.01 -20.12 6.65
C ASN A 164 14.60 -20.07 6.08
N LEU A 165 14.29 -19.00 5.35
CA LEU A 165 12.97 -18.71 4.80
C LEU A 165 12.93 -19.07 3.32
N PRO A 166 11.85 -19.69 2.83
CA PRO A 166 11.63 -19.84 1.39
C PRO A 166 11.49 -18.47 0.71
N ARG A 167 11.47 -18.46 -0.63
CA ARG A 167 11.28 -17.22 -1.37
C ARG A 167 9.91 -16.62 -1.08
N GLY A 168 9.88 -15.34 -0.76
CA GLY A 168 8.63 -14.65 -0.43
C GLY A 168 8.82 -13.34 0.31
N LEU A 169 7.68 -12.75 0.65
CA LEU A 169 7.57 -11.55 1.46
C LEU A 169 7.03 -11.91 2.82
N TYR A 170 7.68 -11.41 3.85
CA TYR A 170 7.36 -11.75 5.22
C TYR A 170 6.91 -10.51 6.00
N TYR A 171 6.12 -10.76 7.02
CA TYR A 171 5.82 -9.84 8.10
C TYR A 171 6.34 -10.46 9.38
N VAL A 172 7.02 -9.66 10.17
CA VAL A 172 7.54 -10.05 11.48
C VAL A 172 6.75 -9.32 12.54
N VAL A 173 6.15 -10.07 13.44
CA VAL A 173 5.40 -9.55 14.58
C VAL A 173 6.14 -9.97 15.84
N TYR A 174 6.63 -8.99 16.59
CA TYR A 174 7.21 -9.26 17.90
C TYR A 174 6.23 -8.84 18.98
N LYS A 175 5.81 -9.78 19.82
CA LYS A 175 4.93 -9.51 20.96
C LYS A 175 5.68 -9.72 22.27
N VAL A 176 5.69 -8.67 23.09
CA VAL A 176 6.30 -8.66 24.42
C VAL A 176 5.22 -8.89 25.47
N ASN A 177 5.32 -10.01 26.19
CA ASN A 177 4.40 -10.39 27.27
C ASN A 177 2.90 -10.21 26.89
N LYS A 178 2.54 -10.54 25.64
CA LYS A 178 1.20 -10.43 25.02
C LYS A 178 0.60 -9.02 24.88
N ASN A 179 1.11 -8.01 25.57
CA ASN A 179 0.47 -6.69 25.68
C ASN A 179 1.11 -5.60 24.82
N TYR A 180 2.39 -5.74 24.48
CA TYR A 180 3.10 -4.80 23.62
C TYR A 180 3.49 -5.53 22.35
N TYR A 181 3.31 -4.91 21.20
CA TYR A 181 3.69 -5.54 19.94
C TYR A 181 4.16 -4.52 18.93
N ILE A 182 5.10 -4.94 18.09
CA ILE A 182 5.52 -4.20 16.91
C ILE A 182 5.39 -5.11 15.70
N ASP A 183 4.91 -4.53 14.61
CA ASP A 183 4.83 -5.18 13.31
C ASP A 183 5.91 -4.56 12.41
N SER A 184 6.69 -5.40 11.76
CA SER A 184 7.73 -5.01 10.83
C SER A 184 7.55 -5.71 9.50
N VAL A 185 7.71 -4.97 8.41
CA VAL A 185 7.65 -5.54 7.06
C VAL A 185 9.01 -6.10 6.70
N GLY A 186 9.07 -7.35 6.23
CA GLY A 186 10.28 -8.08 5.86
C GLY A 186 10.52 -9.31 6.73
N PRO A 187 11.58 -10.10 6.49
CA PRO A 187 12.55 -9.99 5.39
C PRO A 187 11.95 -10.16 4.00
N VAL A 188 12.66 -9.70 2.97
CA VAL A 188 12.31 -9.81 1.56
C VAL A 188 13.26 -10.82 0.90
N ASN A 189 12.83 -12.08 0.79
CA ASN A 189 13.61 -13.13 0.14
C ASN A 189 13.15 -13.34 -1.30
N THR A 190 13.16 -12.28 -2.10
CA THR A 190 12.73 -12.33 -3.50
C THR A 190 13.35 -11.17 -4.29
N SER A 191 13.34 -11.25 -5.62
CA SER A 191 13.83 -10.16 -6.46
C SER A 191 12.94 -8.92 -6.34
N GLU A 192 13.52 -7.73 -6.57
CA GLU A 192 12.79 -6.46 -6.59
C GLU A 192 11.66 -6.46 -7.61
N SER A 193 11.89 -7.04 -8.79
CA SER A 193 10.87 -7.23 -9.82
C SER A 193 9.69 -8.09 -9.36
N SER A 194 9.95 -9.13 -8.57
CA SER A 194 8.90 -9.99 -8.03
C SER A 194 8.12 -9.26 -6.94
N LEU A 195 8.81 -8.53 -6.04
CA LEU A 195 8.13 -7.67 -5.06
C LEU A 195 7.24 -6.64 -5.74
N TYR A 196 7.75 -5.94 -6.77
CA TYR A 196 6.96 -5.01 -7.57
C TYR A 196 5.68 -5.66 -8.07
N THR A 197 5.82 -6.83 -8.68
CA THR A 197 4.68 -7.58 -9.22
C THR A 197 3.68 -7.94 -8.13
N TYR A 198 4.14 -8.47 -7.00
CA TYR A 198 3.28 -8.80 -5.85
C TYR A 198 2.59 -7.57 -5.27
N ALA A 199 3.31 -6.47 -5.04
CA ALA A 199 2.75 -5.23 -4.52
C ALA A 199 1.68 -4.67 -5.46
N THR A 200 1.98 -4.58 -6.77
CA THR A 200 1.02 -4.14 -7.78
C THR A 200 -0.23 -5.01 -7.77
N TYR A 201 -0.09 -6.35 -7.73
CA TYR A 201 -1.25 -7.26 -7.66
C TYR A 201 -2.04 -7.13 -6.36
N ALA A 202 -1.37 -7.02 -5.21
CA ALA A 202 -2.02 -6.90 -3.90
C ALA A 202 -2.82 -5.59 -3.81
N ILE A 203 -2.23 -4.47 -4.25
CA ILE A 203 -2.91 -3.18 -4.35
C ILE A 203 -4.10 -3.27 -5.28
N LEU A 204 -3.91 -3.90 -6.45
CA LEU A 204 -4.97 -4.11 -7.42
C LEU A 204 -6.12 -4.90 -6.79
N ILE A 205 -5.88 -6.04 -6.17
CA ILE A 205 -6.96 -6.84 -5.55
C ILE A 205 -7.66 -6.07 -4.43
N LYS A 206 -6.89 -5.41 -3.53
CA LYS A 206 -7.43 -4.77 -2.33
C LYS A 206 -8.23 -3.49 -2.62
N TYR A 207 -7.76 -2.66 -3.56
CA TYR A 207 -8.34 -1.33 -3.79
C TYR A 207 -9.05 -1.18 -5.14
N LEU A 208 -8.71 -1.97 -6.17
CA LEU A 208 -9.26 -1.80 -7.51
C LEU A 208 -10.78 -2.02 -7.55
N LEU A 209 -11.30 -3.02 -6.83
CA LEU A 209 -12.74 -3.32 -6.88
C LEU A 209 -13.57 -2.13 -6.36
N ILE A 210 -13.18 -1.56 -5.23
CA ILE A 210 -13.85 -0.38 -4.66
C ILE A 210 -13.68 0.83 -5.58
N VAL A 211 -12.46 1.09 -6.07
CA VAL A 211 -12.15 2.22 -6.96
C VAL A 211 -12.93 2.13 -8.28
N ILE A 212 -13.00 0.95 -8.90
CA ILE A 212 -13.77 0.71 -10.12
C ILE A 212 -15.26 0.89 -9.87
N VAL A 213 -15.81 0.30 -8.81
CA VAL A 213 -17.24 0.42 -8.50
C VAL A 213 -17.63 1.89 -8.30
N LEU A 214 -16.88 2.63 -7.49
CA LEU A 214 -17.11 4.05 -7.27
C LEU A 214 -16.97 4.86 -8.57
N TYR A 215 -15.97 4.54 -9.40
CA TYR A 215 -15.77 5.18 -10.70
C TYR A 215 -16.96 4.95 -11.64
N LEU A 216 -17.41 3.69 -11.76
CA LEU A 216 -18.55 3.32 -12.59
C LEU A 216 -19.83 4.02 -12.12
N ILE A 217 -20.10 4.02 -10.81
CA ILE A 217 -21.23 4.74 -10.21
C ILE A 217 -21.20 6.21 -10.65
N GLY A 218 -20.08 6.90 -10.47
CA GLY A 218 -19.93 8.30 -10.88
C GLY A 218 -20.20 8.53 -12.37
N VAL A 219 -19.66 7.66 -13.23
CA VAL A 219 -19.86 7.74 -14.68
C VAL A 219 -21.33 7.48 -15.08
N PHE A 220 -22.01 6.53 -14.44
CA PHE A 220 -23.42 6.23 -14.69
C PHE A 220 -24.34 7.36 -14.22
N PHE A 221 -24.14 7.87 -13.00
CA PHE A 221 -24.90 9.03 -12.49
C PHE A 221 -24.77 10.23 -13.41
N ALA A 222 -23.56 10.55 -13.85
CA ALA A 222 -23.33 11.65 -14.77
C ALA A 222 -24.04 11.46 -16.12
N SER A 223 -24.03 10.23 -16.63
CA SER A 223 -24.70 9.89 -17.89
C SER A 223 -26.22 9.97 -17.76
N TYR A 224 -26.77 9.58 -16.60
CA TYR A 224 -28.19 9.70 -16.28
C TYR A 224 -28.63 11.17 -16.22
N ILE A 225 -27.89 12.02 -15.51
CA ILE A 225 -28.17 13.46 -15.40
C ILE A 225 -28.15 14.13 -16.78
N GLN A 226 -27.17 13.81 -17.63
CA GLN A 226 -27.09 14.36 -19.00
C GLN A 226 -28.31 13.98 -19.86
N ARG A 227 -28.78 12.72 -19.76
CA ARG A 227 -29.99 12.28 -20.49
C ARG A 227 -31.24 12.99 -19.98
N SER A 228 -31.35 13.18 -18.66
CA SER A 228 -32.47 13.88 -18.03
C SER A 228 -32.54 15.35 -18.46
N ALA A 229 -31.41 16.08 -18.42
CA ALA A 229 -31.34 17.47 -18.85
C ALA A 229 -31.76 17.65 -20.32
N LYS A 230 -31.23 16.80 -21.21
CA LYS A 230 -31.59 16.83 -22.64
C LYS A 230 -33.08 16.56 -22.88
N ARG A 231 -33.73 15.71 -22.07
CA ARG A 231 -35.16 15.42 -22.20
C ARG A 231 -36.02 16.61 -21.77
N ASN A 232 -35.61 17.34 -20.75
CA ASN A 232 -36.32 18.52 -20.25
C ASN A 232 -36.25 19.69 -21.23
N ASP A 233 -35.13 19.87 -21.94
CA ASP A 233 -35.01 20.92 -22.97
C ASP A 233 -35.96 20.66 -24.15
N ILE A 234 -36.06 19.42 -24.64
CA ILE A 234 -36.99 19.03 -25.72
C ILE A 234 -38.45 19.31 -25.36
N ASN A 235 -38.82 19.21 -24.08
CA ASN A 235 -40.18 19.46 -23.63
C ASN A 235 -40.49 20.95 -23.43
N LYS A 236 -39.49 21.84 -23.36
CA LYS A 236 -39.70 23.29 -23.29
C LYS A 236 -39.94 23.94 -24.66
N ASP A 237 -39.50 23.27 -25.72
CA ASP A 237 -39.67 23.71 -27.10
C ASP A 237 -40.99 23.19 -27.73
N ARG A 238 -41.86 22.55 -26.94
CA ARG A 238 -43.20 22.08 -27.31
C ARG A 238 -44.26 22.86 -26.56
#